data_AF-A0AAZ3Q8S3-F1
#
_entry.id   AF-A0AAZ3Q8S3-F1
#
_cell.length_a   1.000
_cell.length_b   1.000
_cell.length_c   1.000
_cell.angle_alpha   90.00
_cell.angle_beta   90.00
_cell.angle_gamma   90.00
#
_symmetry.space_group_name_H-M   'P 1'
#
loop_
_entity.id
_entity.type
_entity.pdbx_description
1 polymer ?
#
loop_
_entity_poly.entity_id
_entity_poly.type
_entity_poly.pdbx_seq_one_letter_code
_entity_poly.pdbx_strand_id
1 'polypeptide(L)'
;KLAVDQERVELGKLVVDQERVKAEDTQAIAADAQRDLDEALPALEGANKALDSLDKADISEIRVFTKPPDMVMTVMEAVCILLGSKPDWSSAKQVLGDSYFLRKLMEYDKENIKPQILQKKYVNNPDFVPEKVEKVSKACKSMCMWVRAMDLYSRVLKEVGPKKERLAAAQVKLNATMATLKEKQAQLQEVQNKIKILQDQFDQSIAEKEGLAKTMALTEARLGRAGKLTAALGDEQVRWQESIELFEQEIHNVVGNVFIAAACVASGAFTMHYRQLLIDQWIVRCQELGIPISASFSLINILGDPYEIRLWNNGILVTRGRRWPLMIDPQDQVTQSTANQCFCLKSFNQSKVFVLPHFSSLLDSVLYLNTLFRFYNIF
;
A
#
# COMPACT_ATOMS: atom_id res chain seq x y z
N LYS A 1 3.01 -3.14 -23.22
CA LYS A 1 3.66 -4.48 -23.16
C LYS A 1 3.18 -5.23 -21.92
N LEU A 2 3.48 -4.76 -20.70
CA LEU A 2 3.03 -5.36 -19.44
C LEU A 2 1.51 -5.66 -19.36
N ALA A 3 0.65 -4.71 -19.74
CA ALA A 3 -0.81 -4.92 -19.76
C ALA A 3 -1.26 -6.03 -20.74
N VAL A 4 -0.62 -6.12 -21.91
CA VAL A 4 -0.92 -7.15 -22.92
C VAL A 4 -0.45 -8.53 -22.43
N ASP A 5 0.69 -8.59 -21.74
CA ASP A 5 1.20 -9.84 -21.19
C ASP A 5 0.37 -10.33 -19.99
N GLN A 6 -0.20 -9.42 -19.19
CA GLN A 6 -1.15 -9.73 -18.11
C GLN A 6 -2.44 -10.35 -18.65
N GLU A 7 -3.01 -9.77 -19.72
CA GLU A 7 -4.22 -10.29 -20.36
C GLU A 7 -4.01 -11.71 -20.93
N ARG A 8 -2.83 -11.99 -21.51
CA ARG A 8 -2.46 -13.33 -21.99
C ARG A 8 -2.37 -14.36 -20.86
N VAL A 9 -1.94 -13.95 -19.66
CA VAL A 9 -1.90 -14.82 -18.49
C VAL A 9 -3.31 -15.15 -18.00
N GLU A 10 -4.23 -14.19 -17.99
CA GLU A 10 -5.62 -14.46 -17.59
C GLU A 10 -6.32 -15.44 -18.53
N LEU A 11 -6.13 -15.24 -19.84
CA LEU A 11 -6.69 -16.12 -20.87
C LEU A 11 -6.10 -17.54 -20.78
N GLY A 12 -4.82 -17.65 -20.43
CA GLY A 12 -4.17 -18.94 -20.16
C GLY A 12 -4.72 -19.68 -18.93
N LYS A 13 -5.06 -18.97 -17.85
CA LYS A 13 -5.68 -19.58 -16.65
C LYS A 13 -7.04 -20.21 -16.97
N LEU A 14 -7.88 -19.52 -17.76
CA LEU A 14 -9.19 -20.04 -18.19
C LEU A 14 -9.08 -21.37 -18.96
N VAL A 15 -8.08 -21.50 -19.83
CA VAL A 15 -7.85 -22.73 -20.59
C VAL A 15 -7.44 -23.89 -19.67
N VAL A 16 -6.61 -23.62 -18.66
CA VAL A 16 -6.21 -24.63 -17.67
C VAL A 16 -7.41 -25.14 -16.86
N ASP A 17 -8.31 -24.25 -16.45
CA ASP A 17 -9.48 -24.65 -15.67
C ASP A 17 -10.50 -25.47 -16.49
N GLN A 18 -10.71 -25.15 -17.77
CA GLN A 18 -11.57 -25.96 -18.65
C GLN A 18 -11.07 -27.39 -18.84
N GLU A 19 -9.76 -27.58 -18.96
CA GLU A 19 -9.15 -28.90 -19.12
C GLU A 19 -9.19 -29.73 -17.82
N ARG A 20 -9.20 -29.08 -16.64
CA ARG A 20 -9.38 -29.76 -15.34
C ARG A 20 -10.78 -30.38 -15.21
N VAL A 21 -11.82 -29.68 -15.65
CA VAL A 21 -13.21 -30.20 -15.61
C VAL A 21 -13.34 -31.49 -16.43
N LYS A 22 -12.70 -31.55 -17.60
CA LYS A 22 -12.69 -32.77 -18.44
C LYS A 22 -12.03 -33.97 -17.73
N ALA A 23 -11.11 -33.73 -16.79
CA ALA A 23 -10.49 -34.80 -16.01
C ALA A 23 -11.45 -35.39 -14.97
N GLU A 24 -12.24 -34.54 -14.32
CA GLU A 24 -13.26 -34.97 -13.36
C GLU A 24 -14.34 -35.83 -14.05
N ASP A 25 -14.73 -35.49 -15.28
CA ASP A 25 -15.68 -36.27 -16.08
C ASP A 25 -15.18 -37.70 -16.37
N THR A 26 -13.88 -37.87 -16.68
CA THR A 26 -13.32 -39.21 -16.92
C THR A 26 -13.28 -40.08 -15.67
N GLN A 27 -13.07 -39.47 -14.50
CA GLN A 27 -13.08 -40.17 -13.22
C GLN A 27 -14.49 -40.61 -12.81
N ALA A 28 -15.51 -39.82 -13.14
CA ALA A 28 -16.91 -40.21 -12.94
C ALA A 28 -17.30 -41.44 -13.78
N ILE A 29 -16.84 -41.53 -15.03
CA ILE A 29 -17.07 -42.70 -15.90
C ILE A 29 -16.40 -43.97 -15.33
N ALA A 30 -15.24 -43.82 -14.69
CA ALA A 30 -14.55 -44.92 -14.02
C ALA A 30 -15.28 -45.43 -12.78
N ALA A 31 -15.77 -44.51 -11.95
CA ALA A 31 -16.55 -44.86 -10.77
C ALA A 31 -17.86 -45.56 -11.14
N ASP A 32 -18.52 -45.11 -12.21
CA ASP A 32 -19.76 -45.72 -12.71
C ASP A 32 -19.54 -47.15 -13.22
N ALA A 33 -18.48 -47.40 -13.99
CA ALA A 33 -18.17 -48.74 -14.49
C ALA A 33 -17.75 -49.73 -13.39
N GLN A 34 -17.06 -49.26 -12.35
CA GLN A 34 -16.66 -50.09 -11.22
C GLN A 34 -17.87 -50.45 -10.35
N ARG A 35 -18.77 -49.49 -10.11
CA ARG A 35 -20.00 -49.72 -9.34
C ARG A 35 -20.87 -50.84 -9.92
N ASP A 36 -21.03 -50.87 -11.24
CA ASP A 36 -21.84 -51.91 -11.88
C ASP A 36 -21.19 -53.30 -11.76
N LEU A 37 -19.85 -53.39 -11.84
CA LEU A 37 -19.12 -54.65 -11.61
C LEU A 37 -19.27 -55.15 -10.17
N ASP A 38 -19.19 -54.24 -9.21
CA ASP A 38 -19.31 -54.53 -7.79
C ASP A 38 -20.72 -55.01 -7.40
N GLU A 39 -21.74 -54.79 -8.24
CA GLU A 39 -23.08 -55.35 -8.05
C GLU A 39 -23.14 -56.86 -8.38
N ALA A 40 -22.44 -57.30 -9.43
CA ALA A 40 -22.51 -58.68 -9.91
C ALA A 40 -21.52 -59.64 -9.23
N LEU A 41 -20.35 -59.15 -8.79
CA LEU A 41 -19.30 -59.97 -8.18
C LEU A 41 -19.75 -60.69 -6.89
N PRO A 42 -20.45 -60.05 -5.94
CA PRO A 42 -20.90 -60.70 -4.70
C PRO A 42 -21.92 -61.82 -4.96
N ALA A 43 -22.80 -61.63 -5.94
CA ALA A 43 -23.78 -62.64 -6.34
C ALA A 43 -23.10 -63.89 -6.93
N LEU A 44 -22.06 -63.68 -7.73
CA LEU A 44 -21.26 -64.76 -8.33
C LEU A 44 -20.44 -65.52 -7.28
N GLU A 45 -19.77 -64.81 -6.37
CA GLU A 45 -19.01 -65.42 -5.28
C GLU A 45 -19.92 -66.20 -4.33
N GLY A 46 -21.09 -65.65 -3.98
CA GLY A 46 -22.09 -66.33 -3.17
C GLY A 46 -22.59 -67.62 -3.82
N ALA A 47 -22.82 -67.60 -5.12
CA ALA A 47 -23.21 -68.79 -5.87
C ALA A 47 -22.10 -69.84 -5.96
N ASN A 48 -20.85 -69.44 -6.20
CA ASN A 48 -19.72 -70.36 -6.25
C ASN A 48 -19.48 -71.03 -4.88
N LYS A 49 -19.59 -70.28 -3.79
CA LYS A 49 -19.54 -70.84 -2.42
C LYS A 49 -20.66 -71.85 -2.17
N ALA A 50 -21.87 -71.56 -2.65
CA ALA A 50 -23.01 -72.47 -2.52
C ALA A 50 -22.82 -73.76 -3.34
N LEU A 51 -22.15 -73.69 -4.50
CA LEU A 51 -21.79 -74.88 -5.29
C LEU A 51 -20.66 -75.70 -4.65
N ASP A 52 -19.66 -75.04 -4.07
CA ASP A 52 -18.54 -75.69 -3.38
C ASP A 52 -18.99 -76.45 -2.13
N SER A 53 -20.10 -76.03 -1.52
CA SER A 53 -20.72 -76.71 -0.37
C SER A 53 -21.50 -77.99 -0.73
N LEU A 54 -21.62 -78.34 -2.01
CA LEU A 54 -22.34 -79.55 -2.46
C LEU A 54 -21.42 -80.76 -2.53
N ASP A 55 -21.88 -81.89 -1.99
CA ASP A 55 -21.17 -83.15 -2.07
C ASP A 55 -21.75 -84.07 -3.17
N LYS A 56 -20.98 -85.11 -3.53
CA LYS A 56 -21.39 -86.11 -4.53
C LYS A 56 -22.70 -86.84 -4.16
N ALA A 57 -23.01 -86.90 -2.87
CA ALA A 57 -24.25 -87.49 -2.36
C ALA A 57 -25.48 -86.65 -2.77
N ASP A 58 -25.41 -85.32 -2.65
CA ASP A 58 -26.54 -84.43 -2.98
C ASP A 58 -26.86 -84.44 -4.48
N ILE A 59 -25.85 -84.64 -5.33
CA ILE A 59 -26.01 -84.82 -6.78
C ILE A 59 -26.66 -86.15 -7.10
N SER A 60 -26.30 -87.21 -6.36
CA SER A 60 -26.86 -88.54 -6.54
C SER A 60 -28.34 -88.60 -6.17
N GLU A 61 -28.80 -87.80 -5.19
CA GLU A 61 -30.20 -87.68 -4.79
C GLU A 61 -31.08 -87.19 -5.96
N ILE A 62 -30.64 -86.15 -6.67
CA ILE A 62 -31.36 -85.59 -7.82
C ILE A 62 -31.40 -86.57 -9.00
N ARG A 63 -30.32 -87.35 -9.18
CA ARG A 63 -30.18 -88.28 -10.31
C ARG A 63 -31.14 -89.47 -10.23
N VAL A 64 -31.57 -89.87 -9.03
CA VAL A 64 -32.43 -91.05 -8.80
C VAL A 64 -33.89 -90.78 -9.17
N PHE A 65 -34.33 -89.52 -9.32
CA PHE A 65 -35.70 -89.22 -9.71
C PHE A 65 -36.10 -89.91 -11.04
N THR A 66 -37.13 -90.75 -10.98
CA THR A 66 -37.77 -91.38 -12.14
C THR A 66 -38.64 -90.38 -12.90
N LYS A 67 -39.39 -89.55 -12.15
CA LYS A 67 -40.10 -88.37 -12.65
C LYS A 67 -39.75 -87.16 -11.74
N PRO A 68 -38.90 -86.22 -12.19
CA PRO A 68 -38.48 -85.10 -11.35
C PRO A 68 -39.64 -84.14 -11.08
N PRO A 69 -39.68 -83.47 -9.91
CA PRO A 69 -40.57 -82.33 -9.68
C PRO A 69 -40.30 -81.21 -10.69
N ASP A 70 -41.35 -80.48 -11.09
CA ASP A 70 -41.27 -79.44 -12.12
C ASP A 70 -40.20 -78.37 -11.82
N MET A 71 -40.02 -77.99 -10.55
CA MET A 71 -38.96 -77.04 -10.16
C MET A 71 -37.55 -77.60 -10.38
N VAL A 72 -37.32 -78.89 -10.09
CA VAL A 72 -36.03 -79.57 -10.31
C VAL A 72 -35.74 -79.70 -11.80
N MET A 73 -36.77 -80.03 -12.59
CA MET A 73 -36.68 -80.09 -14.05
C MET A 73 -36.28 -78.73 -14.63
N THR A 74 -36.92 -77.65 -14.17
CA THR A 74 -36.65 -76.27 -14.61
C THR A 74 -35.21 -75.83 -14.30
N VAL A 75 -34.68 -76.16 -13.11
CA VAL A 75 -33.27 -75.89 -12.72
C VAL A 75 -32.30 -76.67 -13.58
N MET A 76 -32.56 -77.95 -13.81
CA MET A 76 -31.67 -78.79 -14.61
C MET A 76 -31.69 -78.44 -16.09
N GLU A 77 -32.84 -78.05 -16.64
CA GLU A 77 -32.94 -77.49 -17.99
C GLU A 77 -32.07 -76.24 -18.14
N ALA A 78 -32.15 -75.30 -17.19
CA ALA A 78 -31.35 -74.08 -17.21
C ALA A 78 -29.82 -74.37 -17.13
N VAL A 79 -29.41 -75.31 -16.28
CA VAL A 79 -28.00 -75.74 -16.18
C VAL A 79 -27.53 -76.46 -17.46
N CYS A 80 -28.37 -77.31 -18.05
CA CYS A 80 -28.05 -78.00 -19.30
C CYS A 80 -27.87 -77.01 -20.46
N ILE A 81 -28.71 -75.98 -20.54
CA ILE A 81 -28.59 -74.94 -21.57
C ILE A 81 -27.27 -74.15 -21.39
N LEU A 82 -26.88 -73.82 -20.16
CA LEU A 82 -25.60 -73.16 -19.87
C LEU A 82 -24.38 -74.01 -20.26
N LEU A 83 -24.46 -75.32 -20.05
CA LEU A 83 -23.43 -76.28 -20.45
C LEU A 83 -23.51 -76.70 -21.93
N GLY A 84 -24.43 -76.13 -22.72
CA GLY A 84 -24.58 -76.42 -24.16
C GLY A 84 -25.18 -77.80 -24.48
N SER A 85 -25.82 -78.45 -23.50
CA SER A 85 -26.54 -79.72 -23.65
C SER A 85 -28.02 -79.49 -23.95
N LYS A 86 -28.70 -80.52 -24.47
CA LYS A 86 -30.14 -80.44 -24.76
C LYS A 86 -30.94 -80.29 -23.46
N PRO A 87 -32.01 -79.46 -23.42
CA PRO A 87 -32.82 -79.23 -22.23
C PRO A 87 -33.87 -80.34 -22.05
N ASP A 88 -33.40 -81.58 -21.89
CA ASP A 88 -34.23 -82.74 -21.63
C ASP A 88 -33.69 -83.53 -20.43
N TRP A 89 -34.59 -84.20 -19.71
CA TRP A 89 -34.23 -84.92 -18.48
C TRP A 89 -33.20 -86.03 -18.72
N SER A 90 -33.17 -86.63 -19.91
CA SER A 90 -32.14 -87.61 -20.31
C SER A 90 -30.75 -86.98 -20.34
N SER A 91 -30.59 -85.82 -20.98
CA SER A 91 -29.33 -85.08 -20.99
C SER A 91 -28.97 -84.53 -19.60
N ALA A 92 -29.94 -84.08 -18.80
CA ALA A 92 -29.70 -83.69 -17.41
C ALA A 92 -29.12 -84.83 -16.56
N LYS A 93 -29.64 -86.06 -16.71
CA LYS A 93 -29.08 -87.25 -16.02
C LYS A 93 -27.66 -87.60 -16.47
N GLN A 94 -27.33 -87.37 -17.74
CA GLN A 94 -25.97 -87.58 -18.24
C GLN A 94 -25.01 -86.56 -17.65
N VAL A 95 -25.41 -85.28 -17.60
CA VAL A 95 -24.63 -84.19 -17.01
C VAL A 95 -24.41 -84.38 -15.50
N LEU A 96 -25.44 -84.77 -14.75
CA LEU A 96 -25.33 -85.13 -13.32
C LEU A 96 -24.52 -86.41 -13.07
N GLY A 97 -24.31 -87.24 -14.11
CA GLY A 97 -23.50 -88.45 -14.04
C GLY A 97 -22.00 -88.20 -14.20
N ASP A 98 -21.60 -87.01 -14.65
CA ASP A 98 -20.21 -86.63 -14.84
C ASP A 98 -19.53 -86.42 -13.48
N SER A 99 -18.38 -87.08 -13.28
CA SER A 99 -17.59 -86.97 -12.05
C SER A 99 -16.98 -85.58 -11.87
N TYR A 100 -16.89 -84.78 -12.93
CA TYR A 100 -16.35 -83.41 -12.92
C TYR A 100 -17.43 -82.33 -13.01
N PHE A 101 -18.71 -82.67 -12.83
CA PHE A 101 -19.83 -81.73 -13.01
C PHE A 101 -19.69 -80.44 -12.18
N LEU A 102 -19.47 -80.53 -10.87
CA LEU A 102 -19.29 -79.34 -10.01
C LEU A 102 -18.08 -78.50 -10.43
N ARG A 103 -16.97 -79.16 -10.79
CA ARG A 103 -15.78 -78.47 -11.28
C ARG A 103 -16.05 -77.71 -12.57
N LYS A 104 -16.82 -78.29 -13.49
CA LYS A 104 -17.27 -77.63 -14.74
C LYS A 104 -18.16 -76.41 -14.48
N LEU A 105 -18.94 -76.40 -13.41
CA LEU A 105 -19.75 -75.23 -13.03
C LEU A 105 -18.89 -74.11 -12.43
N MET A 106 -17.90 -74.46 -11.60
CA MET A 106 -16.98 -73.50 -10.99
C MET A 106 -15.97 -72.91 -11.99
N GLU A 107 -15.48 -73.73 -12.93
CA GLU A 107 -14.53 -73.35 -13.99
C GLU A 107 -15.24 -72.84 -15.27
N TYR A 108 -16.55 -72.58 -15.21
CA TYR A 108 -17.31 -72.13 -16.38
C TYR A 108 -16.83 -70.76 -16.86
N ASP A 109 -16.73 -70.61 -18.19
CA ASP A 109 -16.33 -69.36 -18.82
C ASP A 109 -17.46 -68.31 -18.73
N LYS A 110 -17.41 -67.55 -17.65
CA LYS A 110 -18.32 -66.44 -17.33
C LYS A 110 -18.22 -65.26 -18.30
N GLU A 111 -17.16 -65.17 -19.09
CA GLU A 111 -16.91 -64.06 -20.03
C GLU A 111 -17.52 -64.31 -21.42
N ASN A 112 -17.84 -65.58 -21.74
CA ASN A 112 -18.30 -65.97 -23.08
C ASN A 112 -19.66 -66.72 -23.07
N ILE A 113 -20.65 -66.17 -22.36
CA ILE A 113 -22.00 -66.73 -22.28
C ILE A 113 -22.81 -66.32 -23.52
N LYS A 114 -23.21 -67.30 -24.36
CA LYS A 114 -24.02 -67.01 -25.56
C LYS A 114 -25.40 -66.46 -25.17
N PRO A 115 -25.90 -65.39 -25.83
CA PRO A 115 -27.18 -64.76 -25.49
C PRO A 115 -28.41 -65.67 -25.68
N GLN A 116 -28.29 -66.74 -26.47
CA GLN A 116 -29.37 -67.72 -26.68
C GLN A 116 -29.61 -68.65 -25.47
N ILE A 117 -28.65 -68.74 -24.55
CA ILE A 117 -28.64 -69.73 -23.46
C ILE A 117 -29.46 -69.27 -22.24
N LEU A 118 -29.56 -67.95 -22.02
CA LEU A 118 -30.36 -67.36 -20.95
C LEU A 118 -31.75 -67.00 -21.50
N GLN A 119 -32.54 -67.99 -21.92
CA GLN A 119 -33.92 -67.72 -22.29
C GLN A 119 -34.66 -67.09 -21.11
N LYS A 120 -35.27 -65.93 -21.34
CA LYS A 120 -36.14 -65.18 -20.41
C LYS A 120 -37.23 -66.03 -19.74
N LYS A 121 -37.48 -67.25 -20.25
CA LYS A 121 -38.44 -68.23 -19.75
C LYS A 121 -38.11 -68.75 -18.34
N TYR A 122 -36.83 -68.87 -17.96
CA TYR A 122 -36.43 -69.49 -16.70
C TYR A 122 -36.19 -68.46 -15.58
N VAL A 123 -35.45 -67.39 -15.86
CA VAL A 123 -35.10 -66.38 -14.85
C VAL A 123 -36.30 -65.49 -14.46
N ASN A 124 -37.26 -65.29 -15.36
CA ASN A 124 -38.48 -64.52 -15.07
C ASN A 124 -39.62 -65.39 -14.51
N ASN A 125 -39.39 -66.69 -14.30
CA ASN A 125 -40.42 -67.57 -13.73
C ASN A 125 -40.55 -67.30 -12.22
N PRO A 126 -41.75 -66.98 -11.70
CA PRO A 126 -42.00 -66.74 -10.28
C PRO A 126 -41.57 -67.89 -9.36
N ASP A 127 -41.45 -69.11 -9.89
CA ASP A 127 -41.06 -70.31 -9.13
C ASP A 127 -39.55 -70.60 -9.16
N PHE A 128 -38.77 -69.84 -9.96
CA PHE A 128 -37.32 -69.98 -10.08
C PHE A 128 -36.57 -69.10 -9.06
N VAL A 129 -36.89 -69.29 -7.78
CA VAL A 129 -36.30 -68.56 -6.65
C VAL A 129 -35.61 -69.56 -5.71
N PRO A 130 -34.35 -69.31 -5.28
CA PRO A 130 -33.60 -70.22 -4.41
C PRO A 130 -34.38 -70.68 -3.17
N GLU A 131 -35.13 -69.77 -2.54
CA GLU A 131 -35.96 -70.05 -1.34
C GLU A 131 -37.13 -71.03 -1.61
N LYS A 132 -37.70 -71.02 -2.82
CA LYS A 132 -38.76 -71.94 -3.22
C LYS A 132 -38.18 -73.31 -3.60
N VAL A 133 -37.06 -73.30 -4.33
CA VAL A 133 -36.36 -74.51 -4.77
C VAL A 133 -35.77 -75.29 -3.59
N GLU A 134 -35.33 -74.59 -2.54
CA GLU A 134 -34.82 -75.19 -1.29
C GLU A 134 -35.81 -76.15 -0.62
N LYS A 135 -37.12 -75.87 -0.72
CA LYS A 135 -38.16 -76.73 -0.16
C LYS A 135 -38.26 -78.08 -0.85
N VAL A 136 -37.71 -78.20 -2.07
CA VAL A 136 -37.73 -79.41 -2.89
C VAL A 136 -36.38 -80.12 -2.86
N SER A 137 -35.28 -79.37 -2.98
CA SER A 137 -33.92 -79.93 -2.89
C SER A 137 -32.89 -78.86 -2.55
N LYS A 138 -32.00 -79.18 -1.61
CA LYS A 138 -30.86 -78.32 -1.24
C LYS A 138 -29.84 -78.17 -2.36
N ALA A 139 -29.54 -79.26 -3.09
CA ALA A 139 -28.63 -79.19 -4.23
C ALA A 139 -29.18 -78.33 -5.39
N CYS A 140 -30.50 -78.39 -5.63
CA CYS A 140 -31.13 -77.53 -6.64
C CYS A 140 -31.11 -76.05 -6.25
N LYS A 141 -31.09 -75.70 -4.95
CA LYS A 141 -30.95 -74.30 -4.49
C LYS A 141 -29.62 -73.70 -4.96
N SER A 142 -28.50 -74.38 -4.69
CA SER A 142 -27.17 -73.90 -5.07
C SER A 142 -27.01 -73.77 -6.60
N MET A 143 -27.54 -74.73 -7.36
CA MET A 143 -27.56 -74.66 -8.83
C MET A 143 -28.45 -73.50 -9.33
N CYS A 144 -29.60 -73.26 -8.70
CA CYS A 144 -30.48 -72.13 -9.03
C CYS A 144 -29.80 -70.78 -8.74
N MET A 145 -29.10 -70.64 -7.60
CA MET A 145 -28.33 -69.43 -7.27
C MET A 145 -27.23 -69.17 -8.30
N TRP A 146 -26.54 -70.21 -8.75
CA TRP A 146 -25.52 -70.12 -9.79
C TRP A 146 -26.05 -69.68 -11.14
N VAL A 147 -27.16 -70.27 -11.62
CA VAL A 147 -27.79 -69.85 -12.89
C VAL A 147 -28.19 -68.37 -12.83
N ARG A 148 -28.76 -67.91 -11.70
CA ARG A 148 -29.17 -66.50 -11.53
C ARG A 148 -27.98 -65.55 -11.44
N ALA A 149 -26.90 -65.95 -10.75
CA ALA A 149 -25.69 -65.16 -10.67
C ALA A 149 -24.97 -65.04 -12.03
N MET A 150 -24.99 -66.11 -12.84
CA MET A 150 -24.45 -66.10 -14.20
C MET A 150 -25.25 -65.20 -15.16
N ASP A 151 -26.59 -65.16 -15.03
CA ASP A 151 -27.42 -64.21 -15.79
C ASP A 151 -27.13 -62.75 -15.41
N LEU A 152 -27.06 -62.46 -14.11
CA LEU A 152 -26.74 -61.12 -13.60
C LEU A 152 -25.35 -60.67 -14.07
N TYR A 153 -24.34 -61.52 -13.93
CA TYR A 153 -22.98 -61.24 -14.37
C TYR A 153 -22.90 -61.03 -15.89
N SER A 154 -23.60 -61.84 -16.70
CA SER A 154 -23.64 -61.69 -18.15
C SER A 154 -24.28 -60.37 -18.60
N ARG A 155 -25.33 -59.91 -17.90
CA ARG A 155 -25.98 -58.62 -18.18
C ARG A 155 -25.06 -57.46 -17.84
N VAL A 156 -24.49 -57.48 -16.64
CA VAL A 156 -23.53 -56.46 -16.18
C VAL A 156 -22.30 -56.42 -17.08
N LEU A 157 -21.74 -57.57 -17.50
CA LEU A 157 -20.58 -57.61 -18.38
C LEU A 157 -20.84 -56.95 -19.76
N LYS A 158 -22.06 -57.09 -20.30
CA LYS A 158 -22.48 -56.40 -21.53
C LYS A 158 -22.61 -54.90 -21.38
N GLU A 159 -23.00 -54.42 -20.20
CA GLU A 159 -23.08 -52.99 -19.91
C GLU A 159 -21.70 -52.40 -19.58
N VAL A 160 -20.85 -53.17 -18.90
CA VAL A 160 -19.52 -52.75 -18.48
C VAL A 160 -18.48 -52.81 -19.61
N GLY A 161 -18.60 -53.76 -20.56
CA GLY A 161 -17.71 -53.86 -21.72
C GLY A 161 -17.53 -52.54 -22.48
N PRO A 162 -18.61 -51.92 -23.00
CA PRO A 162 -18.51 -50.62 -23.67
C PRO A 162 -18.08 -49.50 -22.72
N LYS A 163 -18.41 -49.57 -21.41
CA LYS A 163 -17.93 -48.59 -20.43
C LYS A 163 -16.41 -48.69 -20.23
N LYS A 164 -15.83 -49.90 -20.19
CA LYS A 164 -14.37 -50.14 -20.11
C LYS A 164 -13.64 -49.65 -21.36
N GLU A 165 -14.17 -49.92 -22.55
CA GLU A 165 -13.60 -49.40 -23.79
C GLU A 165 -13.68 -47.86 -23.86
N ARG A 166 -14.82 -47.29 -23.48
CA ARG A 166 -15.00 -45.84 -23.39
C ARG A 166 -14.04 -45.20 -22.38
N LEU A 167 -13.82 -45.86 -21.24
CA LEU A 167 -12.86 -45.44 -20.22
C LEU A 167 -11.43 -45.52 -20.75
N ALA A 168 -11.03 -46.62 -21.38
CA ALA A 168 -9.70 -46.76 -21.95
C ALA A 168 -9.42 -45.66 -23.01
N ALA A 169 -10.38 -45.42 -23.91
CA ALA A 169 -10.28 -44.36 -24.90
C ALA A 169 -10.25 -42.95 -24.26
N ALA A 170 -11.05 -42.72 -23.22
CA ALA A 170 -11.07 -41.48 -22.47
C ALA A 170 -9.76 -41.26 -21.69
N GLN A 171 -9.18 -42.30 -21.09
CA GLN A 171 -7.93 -42.24 -20.33
C GLN A 171 -6.73 -41.92 -21.23
N VAL A 172 -6.69 -42.47 -22.44
CA VAL A 172 -5.65 -42.12 -23.43
C VAL A 172 -5.74 -40.63 -23.80
N LYS A 173 -6.96 -40.12 -24.07
CA LYS A 173 -7.18 -38.70 -24.34
C LYS A 173 -6.86 -37.83 -23.13
N LEU A 174 -7.19 -38.30 -21.92
CA LEU A 174 -6.89 -37.61 -20.67
C LEU A 174 -5.39 -37.47 -20.45
N ASN A 175 -4.63 -38.56 -20.62
CA ASN A 175 -3.19 -38.54 -20.40
C ASN A 175 -2.50 -37.60 -21.40
N ALA A 176 -2.96 -37.59 -22.66
CA ALA A 176 -2.45 -36.65 -23.68
C ALA A 176 -2.77 -35.19 -23.32
N THR A 177 -4.02 -34.89 -22.94
CA THR A 177 -4.45 -33.54 -22.54
C THR A 177 -3.74 -33.07 -21.27
N MET A 178 -3.58 -33.93 -20.25
CA MET A 178 -2.81 -33.62 -19.04
C MET A 178 -1.34 -33.31 -19.32
N ALA A 179 -0.71 -34.03 -20.26
CA ALA A 179 0.66 -33.75 -20.67
C ALA A 179 0.77 -32.35 -21.31
N THR A 180 -0.14 -32.02 -22.23
CA THR A 180 -0.20 -30.69 -22.86
C THR A 180 -0.53 -29.60 -21.83
N LEU A 181 -1.45 -29.85 -20.89
CA LEU A 181 -1.80 -28.94 -19.82
C LEU A 181 -0.60 -28.61 -18.94
N LYS A 182 0.19 -29.63 -18.56
CA LYS A 182 1.40 -29.44 -17.75
C LYS A 182 2.43 -28.56 -18.48
N GLU A 183 2.61 -28.76 -19.78
CA GLU A 183 3.47 -27.92 -20.60
C GLU A 183 2.97 -26.47 -20.63
N LYS A 184 1.66 -26.27 -20.84
CA LYS A 184 1.03 -24.94 -20.86
C LYS A 184 1.09 -24.25 -19.49
N GLN A 185 0.91 -24.97 -18.40
CA GLN A 185 1.08 -24.45 -17.04
C GLN A 185 2.53 -24.02 -16.79
N ALA A 186 3.52 -24.79 -17.23
CA ALA A 186 4.93 -24.41 -17.12
C ALA A 186 5.23 -23.12 -17.92
N GLN A 187 4.73 -23.03 -19.15
CA GLN A 187 4.85 -21.82 -19.99
C GLN A 187 4.17 -20.61 -19.32
N LEU A 188 2.98 -20.80 -18.74
CA LEU A 188 2.25 -19.76 -18.02
C LEU A 188 3.04 -19.26 -16.81
N GLN A 189 3.62 -20.17 -16.03
CA GLN A 189 4.43 -19.82 -14.86
C GLN A 189 5.68 -19.03 -15.25
N GLU A 190 6.33 -19.40 -16.35
CA GLU A 190 7.49 -18.67 -16.86
C GLU A 190 7.14 -17.23 -17.24
N VAL A 191 6.01 -17.05 -17.96
CA VAL A 191 5.53 -15.71 -18.34
C VAL A 191 5.14 -14.90 -17.10
N GLN A 192 4.45 -15.50 -16.11
CA GLN A 192 4.12 -14.84 -14.85
C GLN A 192 5.37 -14.38 -14.09
N ASN A 193 6.40 -15.21 -14.02
CA ASN A 193 7.67 -14.86 -13.38
C ASN A 193 8.35 -13.68 -14.11
N LYS A 194 8.35 -13.69 -15.44
CA LYS A 194 8.87 -12.58 -16.26
C LYS A 194 8.10 -11.28 -16.03
N ILE A 195 6.76 -11.35 -15.97
CA ILE A 195 5.90 -10.20 -15.68
C ILE A 195 6.23 -9.65 -14.29
N LYS A 196 6.40 -10.50 -13.29
CA LYS A 196 6.74 -10.08 -11.93
C LYS A 196 8.07 -9.33 -11.88
N ILE A 197 9.11 -9.87 -12.52
CA ILE A 197 10.43 -9.22 -12.61
C ILE A 197 10.31 -7.86 -13.30
N LEU A 198 9.57 -7.79 -14.41
CA LEU A 198 9.36 -6.53 -15.14
C LEU A 198 8.58 -5.51 -14.32
N GLN A 199 7.60 -5.95 -13.54
CA GLN A 199 6.83 -5.09 -12.64
C GLN A 199 7.72 -4.55 -11.52
N ASP A 200 8.50 -5.40 -10.86
CA ASP A 200 9.43 -4.99 -9.81
C ASP A 200 10.47 -3.97 -10.32
N GLN A 201 11.03 -4.20 -11.52
CA GLN A 201 11.95 -3.27 -12.17
C GLN A 201 11.29 -1.94 -12.55
N PHE A 202 10.04 -1.97 -12.99
CA PHE A 202 9.28 -0.79 -13.35
C PHE A 202 8.99 0.06 -12.11
N ASP A 203 8.51 -0.57 -11.04
CA ASP A 203 8.20 0.11 -9.77
C ASP A 203 9.46 0.70 -9.13
N GLN A 204 10.59 -0.02 -9.19
CA GLN A 204 11.89 0.50 -8.75
C GLN A 204 12.31 1.73 -9.57
N SER A 205 12.21 1.66 -10.91
CA SER A 205 12.59 2.77 -11.78
C SER A 205 11.72 4.02 -11.58
N ILE A 206 10.42 3.84 -11.27
CA ILE A 206 9.53 4.94 -10.92
C ILE A 206 9.93 5.56 -9.59
N ALA A 207 10.18 4.74 -8.56
CA ALA A 207 10.59 5.23 -7.25
C ALA A 207 11.90 6.03 -7.32
N GLU A 208 12.88 5.53 -8.08
CA GLU A 208 14.15 6.24 -8.33
C GLU A 208 13.93 7.55 -9.08
N LYS A 209 13.11 7.55 -10.14
CA LYS A 209 12.77 8.76 -10.90
C LYS A 209 12.11 9.82 -10.01
N GLU A 210 11.15 9.44 -9.18
CA GLU A 210 10.47 10.36 -8.26
C GLU A 210 11.41 10.89 -7.18
N GLY A 211 12.27 10.03 -6.64
CA GLY A 211 13.31 10.43 -5.69
C GLY A 211 14.25 11.47 -6.29
N LEU A 212 14.76 11.20 -7.48
CA LEU A 212 15.63 12.13 -8.21
C LEU A 212 14.92 13.45 -8.51
N ALA A 213 13.67 13.42 -8.98
CA ALA A 213 12.89 14.63 -9.27
C ALA A 213 12.72 15.51 -8.01
N LYS A 214 12.44 14.91 -6.85
CA LYS A 214 12.35 15.63 -5.58
C LYS A 214 13.67 16.26 -5.17
N THR A 215 14.78 15.53 -5.30
CA THR A 215 16.12 16.05 -4.96
C THR A 215 16.55 17.18 -5.90
N MET A 216 16.22 17.07 -7.20
CA MET A 216 16.49 18.10 -8.20
C MET A 216 15.76 19.40 -7.86
N ALA A 217 14.44 19.33 -7.62
CA ALA A 217 13.63 20.49 -7.26
C ALA A 217 14.10 21.17 -5.97
N LEU A 218 14.47 20.38 -4.94
CA LEU A 218 15.01 20.91 -3.69
C LEU A 218 16.34 21.64 -3.92
N THR A 219 17.23 21.06 -4.71
CA THR A 219 18.56 21.61 -4.99
C THR A 219 18.48 22.88 -5.82
N GLU A 220 17.61 22.91 -6.83
CA GLU A 220 17.33 24.10 -7.64
C GLU A 220 16.78 25.25 -6.77
N ALA A 221 15.82 24.95 -5.88
CA ALA A 221 15.30 25.95 -4.96
C ALA A 221 16.37 26.47 -3.97
N ARG A 222 17.27 25.59 -3.50
CA ARG A 222 18.41 25.97 -2.65
C ARG A 222 19.38 26.85 -3.41
N LEU A 223 19.72 26.51 -4.65
CA LEU A 223 20.62 27.27 -5.51
C LEU A 223 20.06 28.66 -5.79
N GLY A 224 18.77 28.75 -6.12
CA GLY A 224 18.09 30.04 -6.34
C GLY A 224 18.09 30.93 -5.10
N ARG A 225 17.86 30.38 -3.90
CA ARG A 225 17.96 31.13 -2.64
C ARG A 225 19.40 31.56 -2.32
N ALA A 226 20.36 30.67 -2.52
CA ALA A 226 21.78 30.97 -2.30
C ALA A 226 22.25 32.10 -3.23
N GLY A 227 21.88 32.06 -4.52
CA GLY A 227 22.21 33.11 -5.47
C GLY A 227 21.66 34.49 -5.07
N LYS A 228 20.41 34.55 -4.62
CA LYS A 228 19.80 35.79 -4.10
C LYS A 228 20.54 36.31 -2.86
N LEU A 229 20.87 35.42 -1.92
CA LEU A 229 21.59 35.78 -0.72
C LEU A 229 22.99 36.31 -1.03
N THR A 230 23.72 35.64 -1.92
CA THR A 230 25.06 36.07 -2.34
C THR A 230 25.03 37.44 -3.02
N ALA A 231 24.04 37.69 -3.87
CA ALA A 231 23.88 39.01 -4.50
C ALA A 231 23.61 40.10 -3.44
N ALA A 232 22.64 39.88 -2.54
CA ALA A 232 22.31 40.83 -1.49
C ALA A 232 23.49 41.09 -0.54
N LEU A 233 24.26 40.06 -0.18
CA LEU A 233 25.46 40.20 0.65
C LEU A 233 26.60 40.90 -0.10
N GLY A 234 26.68 40.76 -1.43
CA GLY A 234 27.64 41.49 -2.25
C GLY A 234 27.42 43.00 -2.22
N ASP A 235 26.16 43.44 -2.36
CA ASP A 235 25.80 44.87 -2.26
C ASP A 235 26.10 45.42 -0.85
N GLU A 236 25.78 44.63 0.18
CA GLU A 236 26.01 45.01 1.57
C GLU A 236 27.51 45.07 1.91
N GLN A 237 28.34 44.20 1.32
CA GLN A 237 29.79 44.26 1.44
C GLN A 237 30.35 45.59 0.90
N VAL A 238 29.89 46.04 -0.28
CA VAL A 238 30.31 47.32 -0.86
C VAL A 238 29.90 48.48 0.06
N ARG A 239 28.66 48.48 0.55
CA ARG A 239 28.16 49.50 1.47
C ARG A 239 28.97 49.57 2.77
N TRP A 240 29.35 48.42 3.33
CA TRP A 240 30.19 48.36 4.53
C TRP A 240 31.60 48.87 4.26
N GLN A 241 32.17 48.54 3.10
CA GLN A 241 33.49 49.03 2.70
C GLN A 241 33.50 50.57 2.61
N GLU A 242 32.51 51.16 1.94
CA GLU A 242 32.34 52.62 1.87
C GLU A 242 32.14 53.26 3.26
N SER A 243 31.37 52.59 4.13
CA SER A 243 31.14 53.07 5.51
C SER A 243 32.42 53.06 6.34
N ILE A 244 33.26 52.04 6.18
CA ILE A 244 34.56 51.94 6.87
C ILE A 244 35.46 53.11 6.45
N GLU A 245 35.57 53.37 5.14
CA GLU A 245 36.38 54.49 4.63
C GLU A 245 35.90 55.84 5.17
N LEU A 246 34.58 56.05 5.24
CA LEU A 246 33.98 57.25 5.82
C LEU A 246 34.30 57.36 7.32
N PHE A 247 34.14 56.29 8.09
CA PHE A 247 34.42 56.30 9.52
C PHE A 247 35.91 56.51 9.83
N GLU A 248 36.82 55.97 9.01
CA GLU A 248 38.26 56.25 9.15
C GLU A 248 38.56 57.74 8.98
N GLN A 249 37.91 58.41 8.02
CA GLN A 249 38.03 59.87 7.85
C GLN A 249 37.41 60.64 9.03
N GLU A 250 36.25 60.21 9.55
CA GLU A 250 35.63 60.83 10.71
C GLU A 250 36.48 60.70 11.98
N ILE A 251 37.06 59.51 12.21
CA ILE A 251 37.98 59.25 13.32
C ILE A 251 39.22 60.13 13.21
N HIS A 252 39.80 60.27 12.01
CA HIS A 252 40.95 61.14 11.79
C HIS A 252 40.65 62.60 12.13
N ASN A 253 39.46 63.09 11.74
CA ASN A 253 39.04 64.48 11.91
C ASN A 253 38.35 64.78 13.26
N VAL A 254 38.18 63.78 14.12
CA VAL A 254 37.33 63.90 15.33
C VAL A 254 37.81 65.01 16.27
N VAL A 255 39.12 65.18 16.41
CA VAL A 255 39.70 66.13 17.37
C VAL A 255 39.35 67.57 16.97
N GLY A 256 39.58 67.94 15.71
CA GLY A 256 39.23 69.28 15.20
C GLY A 256 37.73 69.51 15.17
N ASN A 257 36.96 68.51 14.73
CA ASN A 257 35.49 68.59 14.68
C ASN A 257 34.87 68.81 16.07
N VAL A 258 35.29 68.05 17.09
CA VAL A 258 34.80 68.21 18.47
C VAL A 258 35.22 69.54 19.07
N PHE A 259 36.44 70.01 18.78
CA PHE A 259 36.91 71.33 19.21
C PHE A 259 36.02 72.46 18.70
N ILE A 260 35.77 72.51 17.38
CA ILE A 260 34.90 73.54 16.80
C ILE A 260 33.46 73.39 17.29
N ALA A 261 32.97 72.15 17.45
CA ALA A 261 31.63 71.92 18.00
C ALA A 261 31.49 72.46 19.43
N ALA A 262 32.49 72.24 20.29
CA ALA A 262 32.52 72.80 21.64
C ALA A 262 32.59 74.35 21.62
N ALA A 263 33.39 74.92 20.70
CA ALA A 263 33.46 76.36 20.51
C ALA A 263 32.13 76.96 20.03
N CYS A 264 31.39 76.26 19.16
CA CYS A 264 30.04 76.63 18.73
C CYS A 264 29.03 76.65 19.89
N VAL A 265 29.09 75.66 20.78
CA VAL A 265 28.24 75.64 21.99
C VAL A 265 28.60 76.80 22.92
N ALA A 266 29.88 77.09 23.12
CA ALA A 266 30.33 78.20 23.96
C ALA A 266 29.96 79.58 23.38
N SER A 267 29.94 79.71 22.06
CA SER A 267 29.64 80.95 21.32
C SER A 267 28.15 81.15 21.01
N GLY A 268 27.26 80.34 21.59
CA GLY A 268 25.82 80.35 21.28
C GLY A 268 25.10 81.69 21.50
N ALA A 269 25.69 82.62 22.25
CA ALA A 269 25.17 83.97 22.46
C ALA A 269 25.25 84.88 21.23
N PHE A 270 26.08 84.53 20.23
CA PHE A 270 26.24 85.33 19.02
C PHE A 270 25.23 84.96 17.93
N THR A 271 25.01 85.90 17.01
CA THR A 271 24.15 85.70 15.84
C THR A 271 24.70 84.60 14.93
N MET A 272 23.82 83.95 14.17
CA MET A 272 24.19 82.86 13.26
C MET A 272 25.30 83.28 12.28
N HIS A 273 25.20 84.48 11.70
CA HIS A 273 26.19 85.00 10.76
C HIS A 273 27.57 85.20 11.40
N TYR A 274 27.62 85.77 12.60
CA TYR A 274 28.89 85.96 13.30
C TYR A 274 29.51 84.62 13.74
N ARG A 275 28.69 83.66 14.15
CA ARG A 275 29.16 82.30 14.46
C ARG A 275 29.75 81.60 13.23
N GLN A 276 29.17 81.77 12.05
CA GLN A 276 29.73 81.21 10.82
C GLN A 276 31.12 81.80 10.53
N LEU A 277 31.28 83.13 10.65
CA LEU A 277 32.58 83.78 10.47
C LEU A 277 33.64 83.26 11.45
N LEU A 278 33.27 83.03 12.72
CA LEU A 278 34.17 82.44 13.71
C LEU A 278 34.55 80.99 13.36
N ILE A 279 33.58 80.18 12.94
CA ILE A 279 33.81 78.79 12.51
C ILE A 279 34.80 78.78 11.34
N ASP A 280 34.60 79.61 10.32
CA ASP A 280 35.48 79.67 9.14
C ASP A 280 36.91 80.05 9.54
N GLN A 281 37.09 81.04 10.42
CA GLN A 281 38.41 81.43 10.95
C GLN A 281 39.05 80.31 11.78
N TRP A 282 38.28 79.61 12.61
CA TRP A 282 38.78 78.50 13.42
C TRP A 282 39.18 77.29 12.57
N ILE A 283 38.46 77.00 11.49
CA ILE A 283 38.83 75.95 10.53
C ILE A 283 40.19 76.28 9.91
N VAL A 284 40.37 77.50 9.40
CA VAL A 284 41.66 77.95 8.83
C VAL A 284 42.78 77.83 9.85
N ARG A 285 42.54 78.27 11.10
CA ARG A 285 43.55 78.20 12.14
C ARG A 285 43.90 76.76 12.55
N CYS A 286 42.92 75.85 12.57
CA CYS A 286 43.17 74.43 12.83
C CYS A 286 44.05 73.82 11.74
N GLN A 287 43.80 74.16 10.48
CA GLN A 287 44.61 73.72 9.34
C GLN A 287 46.06 74.25 9.42
N GLU A 288 46.25 75.53 9.76
CA GLU A 288 47.59 76.12 9.97
C GLU A 288 48.38 75.41 11.09
N LEU A 289 47.69 74.95 12.14
CA LEU A 289 48.29 74.24 13.28
C LEU A 289 48.46 72.73 13.04
N GLY A 290 48.08 72.22 11.87
CA GLY A 290 48.14 70.80 11.54
C GLY A 290 47.12 69.93 12.30
N ILE A 291 46.04 70.53 12.80
CA ILE A 291 44.95 69.79 13.47
C ILE A 291 44.00 69.27 12.39
N PRO A 292 43.78 67.95 12.31
CA PRO A 292 42.90 67.36 11.31
C PRO A 292 41.44 67.78 11.56
N ILE A 293 40.80 68.29 10.50
CA ILE A 293 39.43 68.78 10.55
C ILE A 293 38.74 68.58 9.20
N SER A 294 37.44 68.33 9.23
CA SER A 294 36.63 68.25 8.01
C SER A 294 36.58 69.61 7.29
N ALA A 295 36.70 69.60 5.96
CA ALA A 295 36.54 70.79 5.13
C ALA A 295 35.11 71.36 5.18
N SER A 296 34.12 70.50 5.41
CA SER A 296 32.70 70.86 5.56
C SER A 296 32.23 70.58 6.99
N PHE A 297 32.53 71.49 7.91
CA PHE A 297 32.08 71.38 9.29
C PHE A 297 30.55 71.52 9.40
N SER A 298 29.90 70.56 10.07
CA SER A 298 28.47 70.63 10.40
C SER A 298 28.27 70.31 11.87
N LEU A 299 27.86 71.32 12.66
CA LEU A 299 27.53 71.16 14.08
C LEU A 299 26.42 70.12 14.30
N ILE A 300 25.47 70.08 13.36
CA ILE A 300 24.31 69.18 13.38
C ILE A 300 24.77 67.73 13.25
N ASN A 301 25.72 67.43 12.36
CA ASN A 301 26.21 66.07 12.17
C ASN A 301 27.06 65.58 13.36
N ILE A 302 27.72 66.49 14.08
CA ILE A 302 28.66 66.14 15.16
C ILE A 302 27.94 65.99 16.51
N LEU A 303 27.03 66.90 16.86
CA LEU A 303 26.37 66.92 18.17
C LEU A 303 24.85 66.71 18.11
N GLY A 304 24.27 66.72 16.92
CA GLY A 304 22.84 66.62 16.74
C GLY A 304 22.38 65.18 16.63
N ASP A 305 21.36 64.84 17.41
CA ASP A 305 20.62 63.60 17.22
C ASP A 305 19.55 63.82 16.12
N PRO A 306 19.47 62.96 15.08
CA PRO A 306 18.53 63.16 13.97
C PRO A 306 17.07 63.26 14.37
N TYR A 307 16.66 62.63 15.48
CA TYR A 307 15.31 62.74 16.01
C TYR A 307 15.10 64.07 16.74
N GLU A 308 16.07 64.51 17.57
CA GLU A 308 16.04 65.83 18.22
C GLU A 308 16.02 67.00 17.22
N ILE A 309 16.80 66.91 16.14
CA ILE A 309 16.88 67.94 15.10
C ILE A 309 15.54 68.11 14.39
N ARG A 310 14.82 67.01 14.10
CA ARG A 310 13.48 67.06 13.50
C ARG A 310 12.45 67.74 14.39
N LEU A 311 12.60 67.57 15.71
CA LEU A 311 11.70 68.15 16.69
C LEU A 311 12.02 69.63 16.94
N TRP A 312 13.30 70.02 16.92
CA TRP A 312 13.73 71.38 17.22
C TRP A 312 14.97 71.81 16.43
N ASN A 313 14.74 72.48 15.31
CA ASN A 313 15.80 73.13 14.53
C ASN A 313 16.46 74.25 15.37
N ASN A 314 17.74 74.07 15.74
CA ASN A 314 18.58 74.89 16.64
C ASN A 314 18.58 74.54 18.14
N GLY A 315 17.96 73.42 18.55
CA GLY A 315 17.96 72.98 19.95
C GLY A 315 19.32 72.57 20.52
N ILE A 316 20.30 72.27 19.65
CA ILE A 316 21.61 71.71 20.04
C ILE A 316 22.35 72.61 21.04
N LEU A 317 22.30 73.94 20.87
CA LEU A 317 23.00 74.86 21.77
C LEU A 317 22.35 74.92 23.16
N VAL A 318 21.05 74.70 23.22
CA VAL A 318 20.27 74.72 24.47
C VAL A 318 20.44 73.40 25.21
N THR A 319 20.41 72.26 24.50
CA THR A 319 20.51 70.93 25.11
C THR A 319 21.94 70.54 25.49
N ARG A 320 22.95 71.04 24.76
CA ARG A 320 24.37 70.70 24.98
C ARG A 320 25.14 71.72 25.81
N GLY A 321 24.53 72.85 26.16
CA GLY A 321 25.13 73.87 27.02
C GLY A 321 25.27 73.39 28.47
N ARG A 322 26.43 73.66 29.10
CA ARG A 322 26.64 73.34 30.54
C ARG A 322 25.91 74.29 31.50
N ARG A 323 25.52 75.47 31.02
CA ARG A 323 24.82 76.49 31.80
C ARG A 323 23.41 76.61 31.27
N TRP A 324 22.47 76.93 32.16
CA TRP A 324 21.09 77.23 31.81
C TRP A 324 21.06 78.41 30.82
N PRO A 325 20.58 78.20 29.58
CA PRO A 325 20.63 79.23 28.57
C PRO A 325 19.57 80.30 28.82
N LEU A 326 19.97 81.56 28.71
CA LEU A 326 19.05 82.69 28.62
C LEU A 326 18.65 82.86 27.16
N MET A 327 17.39 82.60 26.85
CA MET A 327 16.89 82.61 25.48
C MET A 327 16.21 83.95 25.18
N ILE A 328 16.71 84.65 24.14
CA ILE A 328 16.10 85.87 23.60
C ILE A 328 15.18 85.44 22.45
N ASP A 329 13.88 85.36 22.72
CA ASP A 329 12.88 84.78 21.80
C ASP A 329 11.75 85.78 21.50
N PRO A 330 11.99 86.79 20.63
CA PRO A 330 10.99 87.81 20.31
C PRO A 330 9.81 87.28 19.49
N GLN A 331 9.89 86.06 18.94
CA GLN A 331 8.86 85.44 18.11
C GLN A 331 8.21 84.22 18.78
N ASP A 332 8.50 83.95 20.06
CA ASP A 332 8.02 82.81 20.85
C ASP A 332 8.26 81.42 20.19
N GLN A 333 9.20 81.31 19.26
CA GLN A 333 9.44 80.05 18.52
C GLN A 333 10.06 78.99 19.42
N VAL A 334 11.04 79.38 20.24
CA VAL A 334 11.70 78.48 21.18
C VAL A 334 10.75 78.12 22.31
N THR A 335 9.98 79.10 22.76
CA THR A 335 8.94 78.94 23.77
C THR A 335 7.90 77.88 23.38
N GLN A 336 7.40 77.93 22.15
CA GLN A 336 6.45 76.95 21.63
C GLN A 336 7.08 75.56 21.48
N SER A 337 8.29 75.48 20.92
CA SER A 337 8.96 74.20 20.64
C SER A 337 9.32 73.40 21.91
N THR A 338 9.64 74.09 23.00
CA THR A 338 10.06 73.46 24.26
C THR A 338 8.92 73.33 25.28
N ALA A 339 7.68 73.71 24.94
CA ALA A 339 6.53 73.71 25.84
C ALA A 339 6.13 72.30 26.32
N ASN A 340 6.40 71.26 25.52
CA ASN A 340 6.08 69.86 25.84
C ASN A 340 7.18 69.14 26.63
N GLN A 341 8.33 69.79 26.86
CA GLN A 341 9.50 69.20 27.51
C GLN A 341 9.76 69.76 28.92
N CYS A 342 9.07 70.83 29.34
CA CYS A 342 9.29 71.54 30.61
C CYS A 342 7.95 71.88 31.27
N PHE A 343 7.90 71.93 32.60
CA PHE A 343 6.72 72.49 33.28
C PHE A 343 6.73 74.02 33.15
N CYS A 344 5.64 74.58 32.62
CA CYS A 344 5.48 76.03 32.46
C CYS A 344 4.86 76.66 33.71
N LEU A 345 5.59 77.54 34.39
CA LEU A 345 4.97 78.57 35.23
C LEU A 345 4.58 79.75 34.35
N LYS A 346 3.39 79.71 33.77
CA LYS A 346 2.78 80.92 33.19
C LYS A 346 2.29 81.78 34.34
N SER A 347 2.97 82.90 34.61
CA SER A 347 2.37 83.98 35.38
C SER A 347 1.17 84.51 34.60
N PHE A 348 -0.01 84.50 35.21
CA PHE A 348 -1.26 85.03 34.63
C PHE A 348 -1.26 86.57 34.50
N ASN A 349 -0.16 87.23 34.87
CA ASN A 349 0.02 88.67 34.67
C ASN A 349 1.43 88.93 34.12
N GLN A 350 1.51 89.87 33.17
CA GLN A 350 2.72 90.42 32.55
C GLN A 350 3.60 91.16 33.58
N SER A 351 3.99 90.49 34.65
CA SER A 351 4.82 91.03 35.72
C SER A 351 5.97 90.05 35.95
N LYS A 352 7.16 90.62 36.19
CA LYS A 352 8.42 89.88 36.40
C LYS A 352 8.21 88.73 37.38
N VAL A 353 8.54 87.50 36.97
CA VAL A 353 8.33 86.28 37.79
C VAL A 353 9.06 86.35 39.14
N PHE A 354 10.15 87.12 39.21
CA PHE A 354 10.95 87.35 40.42
C PHE A 354 10.28 88.22 41.49
N VAL A 355 9.11 88.80 41.22
CA VAL A 355 8.38 89.69 42.17
C VAL A 355 7.26 88.91 42.90
N LEU A 356 7.14 87.61 42.68
CA LEU A 356 6.14 86.78 43.37
C LEU A 356 6.50 86.57 44.85
N PRO A 357 5.57 86.80 45.80
CA PRO A 357 5.81 86.61 47.24
C PRO A 357 6.28 85.20 47.65
N HIS A 358 6.01 84.19 46.81
CA HIS A 358 6.32 82.79 47.04
C HIS A 358 7.43 82.23 46.14
N PHE A 359 8.21 83.11 45.48
CA PHE A 359 9.27 82.68 44.57
C PHE A 359 10.31 81.80 45.27
N SER A 360 10.70 82.12 46.51
CA SER A 360 11.68 81.33 47.29
C SER A 360 11.18 79.91 47.57
N SER A 361 9.95 79.74 48.07
CA SER A 361 9.38 78.42 48.37
C SER A 361 9.17 77.57 47.11
N LEU A 362 8.89 78.24 45.99
CA LEU A 362 8.77 77.58 44.70
C LEU A 362 10.14 77.08 44.23
N LEU A 363 11.19 77.87 44.39
CA LEU A 363 12.56 77.48 44.06
C LEU A 363 13.06 76.31 44.91
N ASP A 364 12.72 76.29 46.20
CA ASP A 364 13.00 75.15 47.09
C ASP A 364 12.28 73.87 46.62
N SER A 365 11.04 73.99 46.16
CA SER A 365 10.29 72.87 45.59
C SER A 365 10.88 72.37 44.27
N VAL A 366 11.37 73.28 43.41
CA VAL A 366 12.07 72.94 42.16
C VAL A 366 13.34 72.14 42.45
N LEU A 367 14.15 72.61 43.41
CA LEU A 367 15.39 71.94 43.82
C LEU A 367 15.11 70.58 44.45
N TYR A 368 14.08 70.48 45.29
CA TYR A 368 13.70 69.23 45.96
C TYR A 368 13.15 68.17 44.99
N LEU A 369 12.34 68.58 44.00
CA LEU A 369 11.70 67.69 43.04
C LEU A 369 12.53 67.44 41.77
N ASN A 370 13.70 68.07 41.64
CA ASN A 370 14.57 68.00 40.46
C ASN A 370 13.80 68.17 39.13
N THR A 371 12.88 69.13 39.11
CA THR A 371 11.95 69.35 37.99
C THR A 371 12.41 70.54 37.15
N LEU A 372 12.26 70.47 35.82
CA LEU A 372 12.73 71.52 34.92
C LEU A 372 11.67 72.63 34.76
N PHE A 373 12.04 73.85 35.13
CA PHE A 373 11.18 75.04 35.10
C PHE A 373 11.69 76.09 34.10
N ARG A 374 10.75 76.86 33.54
CA ARG A 374 11.03 77.99 32.67
C ARG A 374 10.59 79.30 33.30
N PHE A 375 11.45 80.31 33.19
CA PHE A 375 11.18 81.69 33.61
C PHE A 375 11.04 82.61 32.40
N TYR A 376 10.06 83.51 32.45
CA TYR A 376 9.80 84.56 31.45
C TYR A 376 10.03 85.95 32.05
N ASN A 377 10.29 86.95 31.21
CA ASN A 377 10.48 88.35 31.62
C ASN A 377 11.56 88.52 32.69
N ILE A 378 12.76 88.01 32.39
CA ILE A 378 13.91 87.99 33.32
C ILE A 378 14.52 89.41 33.51
N PHE A 379 14.36 90.31 32.53
CA PHE A 379 14.87 91.68 32.59
C PHE A 379 13.82 92.71 32.99
#